data_AF-A0A1I7UCG3-F1
#
_entry.id   AF-A0A1I7UCG3-F1
#
_cell.length_a   1.000
_cell.length_b   1.000
_cell.length_c   1.000
_cell.angle_alpha   90.00
_cell.angle_beta   90.00
_cell.angle_gamma   90.00
#
_symmetry.space_group_name_H-M   'P 1'
#
loop_
_entity.id
_entity.type
_entity.pdbx_description
1 polymer ?
#
loop_
_entity_poly.entity_id
_entity_poly.type
_entity_poly.pdbx_seq_one_letter_code
_entity_poly.pdbx_strand_id
1 'polypeptide(L)'
;MRYLTCQTKKPSKLNMGLQFNIIQWGNVREATDPSDEMWRRAEIVNGTFDKAVYLWRHADQLFDANTVSWHEPTKSSYHWDPEKRVFSAFENEKSVMEKMKYAKKYNFGGIFMFSASSDDDDQGTLMNVVSSFPLCTDESKDQVNYDC
;
A
#
# COMPACT_ATOMS: atom_id res chain seq x y z
N MET A 1 -8.26 0.13 11.00
CA MET A 1 -8.42 1.44 11.65
C MET A 1 -9.80 1.66 12.24
N ARG A 2 -10.91 1.50 11.49
CA ARG A 2 -12.30 1.62 12.01
C ARG A 2 -12.53 1.01 13.38
N TYR A 3 -12.18 -0.28 13.56
CA TYR A 3 -12.33 -0.97 14.84
C TYR A 3 -11.68 -0.20 16.00
N LEU A 4 -10.39 0.15 15.88
CA LEU A 4 -9.67 0.89 16.93
C LEU A 4 -10.26 2.27 17.16
N THR A 5 -10.62 3.02 16.10
CA THR A 5 -11.27 4.33 16.24
C THR A 5 -12.60 4.22 16.98
N CYS A 6 -13.43 3.23 16.65
CA CYS A 6 -14.73 3.04 17.30
C CYS A 6 -14.60 2.62 18.76
N GLN A 7 -13.58 1.81 19.10
CA GLN A 7 -13.33 1.36 20.47
C GLN A 7 -12.72 2.46 21.34
N THR A 8 -11.70 3.17 20.85
CA THR A 8 -10.98 4.16 21.66
C THR A 8 -11.65 5.53 21.66
N LYS A 9 -12.45 5.83 20.63
CA LYS A 9 -12.97 7.16 20.32
C LYS A 9 -11.86 8.22 20.27
N LYS A 10 -10.64 7.82 19.91
CA LYS A 10 -9.43 8.67 19.87
C LYS A 10 -8.66 8.52 18.56
N PRO A 11 -9.25 8.91 17.41
CA PRO A 11 -8.59 8.79 16.10
C PRO A 11 -7.26 9.56 16.02
N SER A 12 -7.11 10.71 16.70
CA SER A 12 -5.84 11.46 16.76
C SER A 12 -4.68 10.72 17.41
N LYS A 13 -4.94 9.57 18.06
CA LYS A 13 -3.90 8.72 18.68
C LYS A 13 -3.52 7.54 17.80
N LEU A 14 -4.13 7.39 16.63
CA LEU A 14 -3.86 6.30 15.71
C LEU A 14 -3.04 6.81 14.52
N ASN A 15 -1.89 6.19 14.29
CA ASN A 15 -1.05 6.46 13.11
C ASN A 15 -1.23 5.33 12.10
N MET A 16 -1.43 5.66 10.83
CA MET A 16 -1.56 4.67 9.77
C MET A 16 -0.19 4.29 9.22
N GLY A 17 0.10 2.99 9.14
CA GLY A 17 1.35 2.49 8.57
C GLY A 17 1.32 2.45 7.03
N LEU A 18 2.39 2.93 6.41
CA LEU A 18 2.71 2.77 4.98
C LEU A 18 4.00 1.96 4.84
N GLN A 19 4.04 1.05 3.87
CA GLN A 19 5.25 0.29 3.54
C GLN A 19 5.74 0.68 2.16
N PHE A 20 7.01 1.09 2.06
CA PHE A 20 7.65 1.46 0.79
C PHE A 20 8.45 0.29 0.24
N ASN A 21 7.84 -0.89 0.28
CA ASN A 21 8.40 -2.12 -0.23
C ASN A 21 7.52 -2.69 -1.34
N ILE A 22 8.12 -3.60 -2.10
CA ILE A 22 7.45 -4.41 -3.10
C ILE A 22 7.46 -5.83 -2.56
N ILE A 23 6.29 -6.38 -2.32
CA ILE A 23 6.17 -7.79 -1.94
C ILE A 23 5.89 -8.57 -3.22
N GLN A 24 6.75 -9.53 -3.51
CA GLN A 24 6.67 -10.36 -4.69
C GLN A 24 6.42 -11.81 -4.30
N TRP A 25 5.57 -12.49 -5.07
CA TRP A 25 5.32 -13.91 -4.97
C TRP A 25 5.54 -14.57 -6.33
N GLY A 26 6.26 -15.69 -6.33
CA GLY A 26 6.42 -16.58 -7.48
C GLY A 26 5.43 -17.74 -7.43
N ASN A 27 5.38 -18.51 -8.53
CA ASN A 27 4.47 -19.65 -8.70
C ASN A 27 3.00 -19.29 -8.46
N VAL A 28 2.60 -18.07 -8.85
CA VAL A 28 1.25 -17.57 -8.65
C VAL A 28 0.34 -18.09 -9.77
N ARG A 29 -0.90 -18.41 -9.42
CA ARG A 29 -1.94 -18.84 -10.36
C ARG A 29 -2.66 -17.65 -10.99
N GLU A 30 -3.50 -17.95 -11.97
CA GLU A 30 -4.47 -16.98 -12.45
C GLU A 30 -5.39 -16.43 -11.35
N ALA A 31 -6.06 -15.32 -11.66
CA ALA A 31 -7.02 -14.68 -10.77
C ALA A 31 -8.05 -15.69 -10.26
N THR A 32 -8.34 -15.63 -8.96
CA THR A 32 -9.38 -16.48 -8.36
C THR A 32 -10.77 -16.10 -8.86
N ASP A 33 -10.95 -14.84 -9.23
CA ASP A 33 -12.13 -14.31 -9.89
C ASP A 33 -11.68 -13.57 -11.16
N PRO A 34 -12.12 -13.97 -12.37
CA PRO A 34 -11.76 -13.28 -13.60
C PRO A 34 -12.23 -11.82 -13.68
N SER A 35 -13.19 -11.41 -12.84
CA SER A 35 -13.65 -10.01 -12.74
C SER A 35 -12.81 -9.16 -11.78
N ASP A 36 -11.93 -9.78 -10.99
CA ASP A 36 -11.04 -9.11 -10.04
C ASP A 36 -9.64 -9.75 -10.06
N GLU A 37 -8.77 -9.19 -10.89
CA GLU A 37 -7.43 -9.72 -11.17
C GLU A 37 -6.42 -9.55 -10.03
N MET A 38 -6.77 -8.82 -8.96
CA MET A 38 -5.90 -8.60 -7.78
C MET A 38 -5.72 -9.89 -6.97
N TRP A 39 -6.76 -10.72 -6.86
CA TRP A 39 -6.75 -11.85 -5.94
C TRP A 39 -6.23 -13.11 -6.63
N ARG A 40 -5.04 -13.56 -6.20
CA ARG A 40 -4.35 -14.71 -6.76
C ARG A 40 -3.80 -15.61 -5.65
N ARG A 41 -3.56 -16.88 -5.99
CA ARG A 41 -2.98 -17.86 -5.06
C ARG A 41 -1.56 -18.21 -5.47
N ALA A 42 -0.61 -17.98 -4.58
CA ALA A 42 0.74 -18.52 -4.70
C ALA A 42 0.75 -20.02 -4.37
N GLU A 43 1.51 -20.80 -5.14
CA GLU A 43 1.70 -22.22 -4.88
C GLU A 43 2.96 -22.47 -4.04
N ILE A 44 2.91 -23.58 -3.28
CA ILE A 44 4.08 -24.09 -2.57
C ILE A 44 4.86 -24.97 -3.55
N VAL A 45 6.13 -24.64 -3.76
CA VAL A 45 7.06 -25.45 -4.56
C VAL A 45 8.18 -25.91 -3.62
N ASN A 46 8.48 -27.20 -3.63
CA ASN A 46 9.49 -27.82 -2.74
C ASN A 46 9.28 -27.49 -1.24
N GLY A 47 8.02 -27.37 -0.81
CA GLY A 47 7.66 -27.15 0.59
C GLY A 47 7.73 -25.70 1.08
N THR A 48 8.09 -24.73 0.23
CA THR A 48 8.09 -23.30 0.58
C THR A 48 7.27 -22.45 -0.39
N PHE A 49 6.82 -21.28 0.08
CA PHE A 49 6.40 -20.21 -0.81
C PHE A 49 7.62 -19.53 -1.40
N ASP A 50 7.53 -19.20 -2.69
CA ASP A 50 8.47 -18.30 -3.34
C ASP A 50 8.01 -16.86 -3.06
N LYS A 51 8.61 -16.22 -2.06
CA LYS A 51 8.28 -14.84 -1.64
C LYS A 51 9.55 -14.03 -1.46
N ALA A 52 9.57 -12.84 -2.03
CA ALA A 52 10.63 -11.86 -1.85
C ALA A 52 10.06 -10.49 -1.43
N VAL A 53 10.89 -9.69 -0.78
CA VAL A 53 10.58 -8.30 -0.43
C VAL A 53 11.70 -7.44 -0.99
N TYR A 54 11.33 -6.49 -1.86
CA TYR A 54 12.25 -5.53 -2.46
C TYR A 54 11.94 -4.12 -1.95
N LEU A 55 12.94 -3.24 -2.02
CA LEU A 55 12.75 -1.82 -1.75
C LEU A 55 12.07 -1.16 -2.96
N TRP A 56 11.23 -0.15 -2.72
CA TRP A 56 10.55 0.58 -3.80
C TRP A 56 11.51 1.15 -4.84
N ARG A 57 12.68 1.64 -4.41
CA ARG A 57 13.73 2.14 -5.31
C ARG A 57 14.28 1.15 -6.36
N HIS A 58 13.91 -0.13 -6.29
CA HIS A 58 14.28 -1.13 -7.28
C HIS A 58 13.10 -1.54 -8.20
N ALA A 59 11.99 -0.79 -8.20
CA ALA A 59 10.80 -1.11 -8.98
C ALA A 59 11.11 -1.27 -10.48
N ASP A 60 11.96 -0.39 -11.01
CA ASP A 60 12.40 -0.35 -12.42
C ASP A 60 13.15 -1.62 -12.86
N GLN A 61 13.77 -2.33 -11.91
CA GLN A 61 14.45 -3.60 -12.15
C GLN A 61 13.49 -4.80 -12.13
N LEU A 62 12.29 -4.64 -11.58
CA LEU A 62 11.33 -5.71 -11.35
C LEU A 62 10.22 -5.74 -12.41
N PHE A 63 9.76 -4.58 -12.87
CA PHE A 63 8.68 -4.46 -13.85
C PHE A 63 8.70 -3.11 -14.57
N ASP A 64 8.13 -3.08 -15.78
CA ASP A 64 7.89 -1.83 -16.50
C ASP A 64 6.70 -1.08 -15.86
N ALA A 65 6.87 0.22 -15.59
CA ALA A 65 5.83 1.08 -15.04
C ALA A 65 4.52 1.05 -15.87
N ASN A 66 4.59 0.82 -17.18
CA ASN A 66 3.41 0.72 -18.06
C ASN A 66 2.62 -0.58 -17.88
N THR A 67 3.18 -1.56 -17.18
CA THR A 67 2.55 -2.86 -16.90
C THR A 67 1.95 -2.91 -15.48
N VAL A 68 1.96 -1.79 -14.77
CA VAL A 68 1.38 -1.67 -13.43
C VAL A 68 -0.12 -1.51 -13.53
N SER A 69 -0.83 -2.34 -12.78
CA SER A 69 -2.28 -2.35 -12.66
C SER A 69 -2.72 -1.66 -11.38
N TRP A 70 -3.89 -1.00 -11.46
CA TRP A 70 -4.51 -0.32 -10.34
C TRP A 70 -5.75 -1.07 -9.87
N HIS A 71 -5.80 -1.41 -8.58
CA HIS A 71 -6.97 -2.03 -7.99
C HIS A 71 -7.77 -0.98 -7.19
N GLU A 72 -8.89 -0.55 -7.79
CA GLU A 72 -9.73 0.53 -7.25
C GLU A 72 -10.32 0.22 -5.86
N PRO A 73 -10.83 -0.99 -5.56
CA PRO A 73 -11.37 -1.32 -4.24
C PRO A 73 -10.35 -1.22 -3.10
N THR A 74 -9.09 -1.64 -3.32
CA THR A 74 -8.06 -1.59 -2.26
C THR A 74 -7.21 -0.33 -2.30
N LYS A 75 -7.32 0.48 -3.37
CA LYS A 75 -6.49 1.67 -3.59
C LYS A 75 -4.99 1.32 -3.54
N SER A 76 -4.62 0.25 -4.23
CA SER A 76 -3.25 -0.27 -4.28
C SER A 76 -2.85 -0.62 -5.70
N SER A 77 -1.54 -0.60 -5.93
CA SER A 77 -0.92 -0.93 -7.21
C SER A 77 -0.32 -2.32 -7.15
N TYR A 78 -0.37 -3.02 -8.29
CA TYR A 78 0.20 -4.35 -8.42
C TYR A 78 0.70 -4.57 -9.85
N HIS A 79 1.53 -5.59 -10.01
CA HIS A 79 2.01 -6.06 -11.30
C HIS A 79 1.85 -7.58 -11.37
N TRP A 80 1.39 -8.08 -12.52
CA TRP A 80 1.23 -9.50 -12.81
C TRP A 80 1.98 -9.85 -14.09
N ASP A 81 2.97 -10.73 -13.97
CA ASP A 81 3.70 -11.33 -15.09
C ASP A 81 3.21 -12.79 -15.26
N PRO A 82 2.30 -13.06 -16.21
CA PRO A 82 1.76 -14.40 -16.42
C PRO A 82 2.80 -15.40 -16.96
N GLU A 83 3.77 -14.94 -17.74
CA GLU A 83 4.80 -15.80 -18.33
C GLU A 83 5.73 -16.35 -17.24
N LYS A 84 6.15 -15.49 -16.31
CA LYS A 84 6.99 -15.88 -15.16
C LYS A 84 6.19 -16.36 -13.97
N ARG A 85 4.86 -16.21 -13.99
CA ARG A 85 3.95 -16.47 -12.89
C ARG A 85 4.33 -15.71 -11.61
N VAL A 86 4.67 -14.43 -11.78
CA VAL A 86 5.13 -13.53 -10.72
C VAL A 86 4.10 -12.43 -10.47
N PHE A 87 3.69 -12.29 -9.21
CA PHE A 87 2.80 -11.22 -8.76
C PHE A 87 3.55 -10.31 -7.79
N SER A 88 3.47 -8.99 -8.00
CA SER A 88 4.09 -7.98 -7.14
C SER A 88 3.03 -7.01 -6.64
N ALA A 89 2.95 -6.78 -5.33
CA ALA A 89 2.08 -5.78 -4.72
C ALA A 89 2.93 -4.73 -4.00
N PHE A 90 2.55 -3.46 -4.16
CA PHE A 90 3.36 -2.34 -3.70
C PHE A 90 2.55 -1.05 -3.58
N GLU A 91 3.19 -0.04 -2.98
CA GLU A 91 2.70 1.33 -2.97
C GLU A 91 3.38 2.14 -4.07
N ASN A 92 2.62 3.01 -4.74
CA ASN A 92 3.12 4.08 -5.61
C ASN A 92 2.50 5.42 -5.19
N GLU A 93 2.83 6.51 -5.88
CA GLU A 93 2.37 7.87 -5.56
C GLU A 93 0.84 7.94 -5.49
N LYS A 94 0.15 7.24 -6.40
CA LYS A 94 -1.31 7.18 -6.44
C LYS A 94 -1.88 6.49 -5.21
N SER A 95 -1.36 5.32 -4.83
CA SER A 95 -1.86 4.59 -3.66
C SER A 95 -1.52 5.30 -2.35
N VAL A 96 -0.33 5.89 -2.24
CA VAL A 96 0.07 6.73 -1.10
C VAL A 96 -0.86 7.93 -0.97
N MET A 97 -1.14 8.64 -2.06
CA MET A 97 -2.07 9.79 -2.06
C MET A 97 -3.48 9.42 -1.57
N GLU A 98 -4.04 8.30 -2.04
CA GLU A 98 -5.35 7.84 -1.58
C GLU A 98 -5.35 7.49 -0.09
N LYS A 99 -4.26 6.91 0.41
CA LYS A 99 -4.05 6.62 1.84
C LYS A 99 -3.90 7.92 2.65
N MET A 100 -3.20 8.93 2.15
CA MET A 100 -3.12 10.25 2.80
C MET A 100 -4.50 10.90 2.93
N LYS A 101 -5.30 10.88 1.85
CA LYS A 101 -6.70 11.34 1.88
C LYS A 101 -7.54 10.56 2.88
N TYR A 102 -7.36 9.23 2.96
CA TYR A 102 -8.05 8.39 3.93
C TYR A 102 -7.69 8.76 5.37
N ALA A 103 -6.41 8.94 5.68
CA ALA A 103 -5.96 9.32 7.02
C ALA A 103 -6.53 10.68 7.45
N LYS A 104 -6.53 11.67 6.55
CA LYS A 104 -7.14 12.98 6.79
C LYS A 104 -8.65 12.87 7.00
N LYS A 105 -9.36 12.17 6.11
CA LYS A 105 -10.81 11.97 6.19
C LYS A 105 -11.26 11.36 7.53
N TYR A 106 -10.48 10.44 8.07
CA TYR A 106 -10.79 9.75 9.33
C TYR A 106 -10.04 10.28 10.55
N ASN A 107 -9.45 11.48 10.42
CA ASN A 107 -8.87 12.26 11.51
C ASN A 107 -7.77 11.50 12.28
N PHE A 108 -6.94 10.75 11.55
CA PHE A 108 -5.82 10.02 12.15
C PHE A 108 -4.72 10.98 12.61
N GLY A 109 -4.02 10.58 13.68
CA GLY A 109 -2.95 11.38 14.29
C GLY A 109 -1.73 11.58 13.42
N GLY A 110 -1.53 10.71 12.43
CA GLY A 110 -0.35 10.76 11.57
C GLY A 110 -0.15 9.51 10.73
N ILE A 111 1.03 9.48 10.12
CA ILE A 111 1.50 8.40 9.25
C ILE A 111 2.79 7.83 9.85
N PHE A 112 2.88 6.51 9.89
CA PHE A 112 4.11 5.77 10.15
C PHE A 112 4.59 5.18 8.82
N MET A 113 5.89 5.26 8.52
CA MET A 113 6.45 4.75 7.27
C MET A 113 7.56 3.74 7.57
N PHE A 114 7.52 2.61 6.87
CA PHE A 114 8.58 1.61 6.89
C PHE A 114 9.06 1.31 5.46
N SER A 115 10.25 1.73 5.05
CA SER A 115 11.14 2.70 5.72
C SER A 115 11.51 3.82 4.75
N ALA A 116 11.94 4.96 5.28
CA ALA A 116 12.40 6.09 4.46
C ALA A 116 13.52 5.69 3.49
N SER A 117 14.42 4.79 3.90
CA SER A 117 15.51 4.25 3.07
C SER A 117 15.06 3.29 1.96
N SER A 118 13.75 2.99 1.89
CA SER A 118 13.19 2.13 0.85
C SER A 118 12.68 2.94 -0.35
N ASP A 119 12.45 4.23 -0.15
CA ASP A 119 12.14 5.18 -1.23
C ASP A 119 13.37 5.43 -2.11
N ASP A 120 13.23 6.17 -3.20
CA ASP A 120 14.37 6.60 -4.00
C ASP A 120 15.21 7.66 -3.25
N ASP A 121 16.50 7.35 -3.08
CA ASP A 121 17.39 8.09 -2.17
C ASP A 121 17.51 9.59 -2.49
N ASP A 122 17.42 9.96 -3.79
CA ASP A 122 17.66 11.34 -4.25
C ASP A 122 16.40 12.13 -4.61
N GLN A 123 15.27 11.46 -4.92
CA GLN A 123 14.05 12.16 -5.35
C GLN A 123 12.96 12.17 -4.27
N GLY A 124 12.94 11.18 -3.37
CA GLY A 124 11.93 11.05 -2.32
C GLY A 124 10.52 10.92 -2.89
N THR A 125 10.30 10.16 -3.96
CA THR A 125 9.05 10.08 -4.72
C THR A 125 7.85 9.79 -3.82
N LEU A 126 7.85 8.71 -3.04
CA LEU A 126 6.73 8.39 -2.14
C LEU A 126 6.72 9.29 -0.90
N MET A 127 7.90 9.62 -0.38
CA MET A 127 8.09 10.51 0.76
C MET A 127 7.54 11.91 0.50
N ASN A 128 7.72 12.43 -0.71
CA ASN A 128 7.24 13.74 -1.15
C ASN A 128 5.72 13.78 -1.15
N VAL A 129 5.06 12.69 -1.54
CA VAL A 129 3.59 12.60 -1.44
C VAL A 129 3.15 12.71 0.02
N VAL A 130 3.84 12.04 0.94
CA VAL A 130 3.51 12.10 2.38
C VAL A 130 3.79 13.48 2.96
N SER A 131 4.96 14.06 2.69
CA SER A 131 5.43 15.30 3.30
C SER A 131 4.74 16.55 2.76
N SER A 132 4.30 16.54 1.49
CA SER A 132 3.59 17.66 0.87
C SER A 132 2.09 17.66 1.14
N PHE A 133 1.51 16.54 1.59
CA PHE A 133 0.07 16.45 1.81
C PHE A 133 -0.35 17.11 3.14
N PRO A 134 -1.32 18.05 3.13
CA PRO A 134 -1.74 18.75 4.34
C PRO A 134 -2.64 17.86 5.20
N LEU A 135 -2.01 17.09 6.11
CA LEU A 135 -2.72 16.16 6.99
C LEU A 135 -3.48 16.87 8.12
N CYS A 136 -2.97 18.00 8.60
CA CYS A 136 -3.60 18.79 9.66
C CYS A 136 -4.96 19.35 9.18
N THR A 137 -5.94 19.33 10.08
CA THR A 137 -7.28 19.89 9.89
C THR A 137 -7.63 20.80 11.07
N ASP A 138 -8.61 21.67 10.89
CA ASP A 138 -9.21 22.46 11.98
C ASP A 138 -10.30 21.66 12.74
N GLU A 139 -10.45 20.36 12.46
CA GLU A 139 -11.42 19.49 13.12
C GLU A 139 -11.04 19.23 14.58
N SER A 140 -12.03 18.88 15.41
CA SER A 140 -11.76 18.40 16.77
C SER A 140 -10.88 17.15 16.69
N LYS A 141 -9.78 17.11 17.45
CA LYS A 141 -8.77 16.04 17.40
C LYS A 141 -9.36 14.63 17.49
N ASP A 142 -10.43 14.44 18.25
CA ASP A 142 -11.02 13.11 18.44
C ASP A 142 -12.41 12.96 17.82
N GLN A 143 -12.74 13.80 16.83
CA GLN A 143 -13.94 13.62 16.02
C GLN A 143 -13.89 12.27 15.29
N VAL A 144 -14.88 11.42 15.55
CA VAL A 144 -15.01 10.08 14.96
C VAL A 144 -15.81 10.19 13.66
N ASN A 145 -15.13 10.05 12.53
CA ASN A 145 -15.74 10.13 11.19
C ASN A 145 -16.14 8.75 10.62
N TYR A 146 -16.21 7.71 11.45
CA TYR A 146 -16.77 6.41 11.09
C TYR A 146 -18.20 6.27 11.61
N ASP A 147 -19.00 5.52 10.86
CA ASP A 147 -20.18 4.88 11.42
C ASP A 147 -19.73 3.76 12.36
N CYS A 148 -19.98 3.96 13.65
CA CYS A 148 -19.71 3.04 14.75
C CYS A 148 -21.07 2.75 15.40
#